data_AF-A0A7U9SSB9-F1
#
_entry.id   AF-A0A7U9SSB9-F1
#
_cell.length_a   1.000
_cell.length_b   1.000
_cell.length_c   1.000
_cell.angle_alpha   90.00
_cell.angle_beta   90.00
_cell.angle_gamma   90.00
#
_symmetry.space_group_name_H-M   'P 1'
#
loop_
_entity.id
_entity.type
_entity.pdbx_description
1 polymer ?
#
loop_
_entity_poly.entity_id
_entity_poly.type
_entity_poly.pdbx_seq_one_letter_code
_entity_poly.pdbx_strand_id
1 'polypeptide(L)'
;MGHAQGLNLTIANKEELLISKWALIRRNELVDIPEKLEIHPDFLQGISYGAFESAFREIGELFYQMYTDMADTPQKFGLPLYQAEEYDYFSSQARAVRSAPWQLFYFLFWLFACGSFQGTVFLADTAQVRKINKAKRTNFLLEALCDYGFVFGGIKKYQLSSGNYLEIDYPDNRNVLAVLFAVAQKVKNTQLKDVKNYYSNMAAFSNAFIGWNHKILAEDLHTCNVAGGCDYVADKMHDKADREVVGALDEILTGYGAVRRKGDANEGPSVRYFCRKSSAYDYALASDMGNLYLELRIRNAQKCLDYLGECPERIAEMFRCSDTGCQNRRNGTCRFGVKYVFGQEEKWHCGCCGAPFRIHPVTEDIPHYLKLMELGNKK
;
A
#
# COMPACT_ATOMS: atom_id res chain seq x y z
N MET A 1 23.18 -57.02 -12.49
CA MET A 1 21.77 -57.04 -12.94
C MET A 1 20.90 -57.03 -11.69
N GLY A 2 20.10 -56.01 -11.37
CA GLY A 2 19.79 -54.79 -12.08
C GLY A 2 19.49 -53.64 -11.11
N HIS A 3 19.78 -52.43 -11.61
CA HIS A 3 19.11 -51.17 -11.32
C HIS A 3 17.59 -51.35 -11.44
N ALA A 4 16.67 -50.57 -10.87
CA ALA A 4 16.46 -49.12 -10.72
C ALA A 4 15.06 -49.03 -10.07
N GLN A 5 14.50 -47.97 -9.49
CA GLN A 5 14.85 -46.57 -9.24
C GLN A 5 13.82 -46.15 -8.19
N GLY A 6 14.26 -45.60 -7.06
CA GLY A 6 13.37 -44.88 -6.17
C GLY A 6 12.93 -43.58 -6.86
N LEU A 7 11.62 -43.40 -7.00
CA LEU A 7 11.00 -42.13 -7.37
C LEU A 7 11.31 -41.11 -6.27
N ASN A 8 12.30 -40.27 -6.53
CA ASN A 8 12.50 -39.01 -5.83
C ASN A 8 12.85 -37.95 -6.87
N LEU A 9 12.29 -36.75 -6.64
CA LEU A 9 12.56 -35.48 -7.31
C LEU A 9 11.84 -35.24 -8.64
N THR A 10 10.70 -34.56 -8.53
CA THR A 10 10.51 -33.27 -9.21
C THR A 10 9.40 -32.50 -8.49
N ILE A 11 9.74 -31.83 -7.39
CA ILE A 11 9.04 -30.58 -7.06
C ILE A 11 9.50 -29.64 -8.17
N ALA A 12 8.67 -29.49 -9.21
CA ALA A 12 8.89 -28.48 -10.21
C ALA A 12 9.01 -27.14 -9.47
N ASN A 13 10.15 -26.45 -9.65
CA ASN A 13 10.29 -25.05 -9.32
C ASN A 13 9.05 -24.34 -9.90
N LYS A 14 8.11 -23.93 -9.05
CA LYS A 14 7.16 -22.90 -9.43
C LYS A 14 8.01 -21.66 -9.61
N GLU A 15 8.38 -21.34 -10.84
CA GLU A 15 9.05 -20.10 -11.19
C GLU A 15 8.26 -18.94 -10.54
N GLU A 16 8.94 -18.15 -9.70
CA GLU A 16 8.27 -17.11 -8.90
C GLU A 16 7.81 -15.99 -9.82
N LEU A 17 6.50 -15.83 -9.96
CA LEU A 17 5.92 -14.73 -10.72
C LEU A 17 6.00 -13.43 -9.92
N LEU A 18 6.54 -12.38 -10.55
CA LEU A 18 6.62 -11.05 -9.92
C LEU A 18 5.26 -10.53 -9.46
N ILE A 19 4.21 -10.79 -10.24
CA ILE A 19 2.87 -10.34 -9.91
C ILE A 19 2.35 -10.99 -8.63
N SER A 20 2.71 -12.25 -8.35
CA SER A 20 2.24 -12.96 -7.18
C SER A 20 2.75 -12.31 -5.90
N LYS A 21 4.04 -11.94 -5.89
CA LYS A 21 4.63 -11.16 -4.81
C LYS A 21 3.95 -9.81 -4.62
N TRP A 22 3.74 -9.05 -5.69
CA TRP A 22 3.09 -7.74 -5.59
C TRP A 22 1.63 -7.83 -5.16
N ALA A 23 0.88 -8.86 -5.57
CA ALA A 23 -0.48 -9.06 -5.08
C ALA A 23 -0.52 -9.23 -3.55
N LEU A 24 0.40 -10.01 -2.98
CA LEU A 24 0.52 -10.15 -1.51
C LEU A 24 0.95 -8.85 -0.83
N ILE A 25 1.88 -8.09 -1.43
CA ILE A 25 2.28 -6.78 -0.90
C ILE A 25 1.07 -5.83 -0.87
N ARG A 26 0.29 -5.75 -1.95
CA ARG A 26 -0.91 -4.91 -2.03
C ARG A 26 -2.02 -5.40 -1.08
N ARG A 27 -2.11 -6.72 -0.83
CA ARG A 27 -3.01 -7.30 0.18
C ARG A 27 -2.71 -6.76 1.58
N ASN A 28 -1.42 -6.69 1.95
CA ASN A 28 -0.97 -6.17 3.23
C ASN A 28 -1.11 -4.64 3.34
N GLU A 29 -1.68 -3.97 2.34
CA GLU A 29 -2.06 -2.56 2.41
C GLU A 29 -3.56 -2.38 2.69
N LEU A 30 -4.33 -3.47 2.80
CA LEU A 30 -5.68 -3.43 3.34
C LEU A 30 -5.65 -3.06 4.82
N VAL A 31 -6.62 -2.29 5.26
CA VAL A 31 -6.69 -1.83 6.65
C VAL A 31 -7.44 -2.85 7.50
N ASP A 32 -6.91 -3.16 8.68
CA ASP A 32 -7.60 -4.00 9.65
C ASP A 32 -8.93 -3.36 10.07
N ILE A 33 -10.00 -4.17 10.03
CA ILE A 33 -11.31 -3.73 10.47
C ILE A 33 -11.41 -3.98 11.98
N PRO A 34 -11.56 -2.94 12.83
CA PRO A 34 -11.64 -3.12 14.28
C PRO A 34 -12.91 -3.89 14.68
N GLU A 35 -12.93 -4.43 15.89
CA GLU A 35 -14.11 -5.14 16.43
C GLU A 35 -15.36 -4.27 16.49
N LYS A 36 -15.18 -2.97 16.78
CA LYS A 36 -16.25 -1.99 16.77
C LYS A 36 -15.99 -0.97 15.68
N LEU A 37 -16.89 -0.91 14.70
CA LEU A 37 -16.91 0.16 13.72
C LEU A 37 -17.53 1.43 14.31
N GLU A 38 -17.13 2.57 13.76
CA GLU A 38 -17.86 3.82 13.91
C GLU A 38 -18.46 4.14 12.53
N ILE A 39 -19.79 4.19 12.45
CA ILE A 39 -20.52 4.42 11.20
C ILE A 39 -21.39 5.66 11.39
N HIS A 40 -21.05 6.71 10.66
CA HIS A 40 -21.81 7.94 10.64
C HIS A 40 -23.23 7.68 10.09
N PRO A 41 -24.30 8.25 10.69
CA PRO A 41 -25.68 7.99 10.29
C PRO A 41 -25.99 8.20 8.80
N ASP A 42 -25.30 9.13 8.13
CA ASP A 42 -25.48 9.41 6.70
C ASP A 42 -25.20 8.22 5.78
N PHE A 43 -24.44 7.22 6.23
CA PHE A 43 -24.17 5.99 5.48
C PHE A 43 -25.34 5.01 5.52
N LEU A 44 -26.16 5.06 6.56
CA LEU A 44 -27.14 4.01 6.83
C LEU A 44 -28.26 4.03 5.78
N GLN A 45 -28.76 5.21 5.37
CA GLN A 45 -29.72 5.38 4.25
C GLN A 45 -30.86 4.34 4.18
N GLY A 46 -31.41 3.92 5.32
CA GLY A 46 -32.48 2.92 5.43
C GLY A 46 -32.01 1.47 5.69
N ILE A 47 -30.71 1.23 5.70
CA ILE A 47 -30.05 -0.01 6.16
C ILE A 47 -29.83 0.11 7.68
N SER A 48 -30.03 -0.98 8.41
CA SER A 48 -29.71 -0.99 9.84
C SER A 48 -28.19 -0.95 10.05
N TYR A 49 -27.76 -0.42 11.20
CA TYR A 49 -26.35 -0.39 11.57
C TYR A 49 -25.68 -1.77 11.43
N GLY A 50 -26.31 -2.81 12.01
CA GLY A 50 -25.77 -4.17 11.96
C GLY A 50 -25.71 -4.77 10.55
N ALA A 51 -26.69 -4.47 9.70
CA ALA A 51 -26.68 -4.93 8.31
C ALA A 51 -25.60 -4.22 7.48
N PHE A 52 -25.37 -2.93 7.71
CA PHE A 52 -24.28 -2.19 7.09
C PHE A 52 -22.92 -2.72 7.54
N GLU A 53 -22.71 -2.86 8.85
CA GLU A 53 -21.48 -3.40 9.42
C GLU A 53 -21.16 -4.80 8.89
N SER A 54 -22.16 -5.69 8.87
CA SER A 54 -22.00 -7.04 8.33
C SER A 54 -21.55 -7.02 6.87
N ALA A 55 -22.20 -6.22 6.02
CA ALA A 55 -21.83 -6.10 4.62
C ALA A 55 -20.44 -5.46 4.44
N PHE A 56 -20.08 -4.46 5.26
CA PHE A 56 -18.76 -3.84 5.20
C PHE A 56 -17.63 -4.84 5.54
N ARG A 57 -17.84 -5.70 6.53
CA ARG A 57 -16.89 -6.76 6.89
C ARG A 57 -16.77 -7.82 5.81
N GLU A 58 -17.90 -8.27 5.26
CA GLU A 58 -17.95 -9.22 4.15
C GLU A 58 -17.15 -8.72 2.93
N ILE A 59 -17.28 -7.43 2.59
CA ILE A 59 -16.50 -6.83 1.50
C ILE A 59 -15.00 -6.82 1.83
N GLY A 60 -14.62 -6.58 3.08
CA GLY A 60 -13.21 -6.62 3.50
C GLY A 60 -12.58 -8.01 3.34
N GLU A 61 -13.30 -9.04 3.76
CA GLU A 61 -12.90 -10.44 3.57
C GLU A 61 -12.79 -10.80 2.09
N LEU A 62 -13.75 -10.34 1.29
CA LEU A 62 -13.77 -10.50 -0.17
C LEU A 62 -12.57 -9.82 -0.84
N PHE A 63 -12.21 -8.60 -0.41
CA PHE A 63 -11.03 -7.89 -0.93
C PHE A 63 -9.72 -8.62 -0.59
N TYR A 64 -9.62 -9.12 0.64
CA TYR A 64 -8.46 -9.91 1.08
C TYR A 64 -8.32 -11.20 0.25
N GLN A 65 -9.44 -11.91 0.02
CA GLN A 65 -9.46 -13.13 -0.77
C GLN A 65 -9.10 -12.87 -2.23
N MET A 66 -9.62 -11.80 -2.84
CA MET A 66 -9.28 -11.41 -4.21
C MET A 66 -7.77 -11.20 -4.42
N TYR A 67 -7.08 -10.50 -3.51
CA TYR A 67 -5.63 -10.37 -3.63
C TYR A 67 -4.89 -11.69 -3.44
N THR A 68 -5.38 -12.55 -2.54
CA THR A 68 -4.81 -13.88 -2.31
C THR A 68 -4.91 -14.72 -3.59
N ASP A 69 -6.07 -14.74 -4.23
CA ASP A 69 -6.29 -15.48 -5.48
C ASP A 69 -5.54 -14.87 -6.67
N MET A 70 -5.31 -13.56 -6.68
CA MET A 70 -4.41 -12.93 -7.66
C MET A 70 -2.98 -13.41 -7.49
N ALA A 71 -2.54 -13.69 -6.27
CA ALA A 71 -1.21 -14.24 -6.02
C ALA A 71 -1.10 -15.69 -6.49
N ASP A 72 -2.15 -16.49 -6.25
CA ASP A 72 -2.16 -17.92 -6.57
C ASP A 72 -2.49 -18.23 -8.03
N THR A 73 -3.40 -17.45 -8.63
CA THR A 73 -3.94 -17.65 -9.98
C THR A 73 -4.06 -16.36 -10.80
N PRO A 74 -2.96 -15.59 -10.98
CA PRO A 74 -2.97 -14.27 -11.62
C PRO A 74 -3.61 -14.24 -13.02
N GLN A 75 -3.54 -15.34 -13.77
CA GLN A 75 -4.15 -15.47 -15.10
C GLN A 75 -5.67 -15.29 -15.11
N LYS A 76 -6.38 -15.68 -14.02
CA LYS A 76 -7.84 -15.50 -13.92
C LYS A 76 -8.24 -14.03 -14.00
N PHE A 77 -7.41 -13.16 -13.41
CA PHE A 77 -7.59 -11.71 -13.39
C PHE A 77 -7.01 -11.02 -14.62
N GLY A 78 -6.48 -11.78 -15.58
CA GLY A 78 -5.81 -11.24 -16.76
C GLY A 78 -4.51 -10.50 -16.43
N LEU A 79 -3.86 -10.79 -15.30
CA LEU A 79 -2.63 -10.13 -14.88
C LEU A 79 -1.40 -10.62 -15.68
N PRO A 80 -0.34 -9.79 -15.81
CA PRO A 80 0.88 -10.18 -16.52
C PRO A 80 1.69 -11.24 -15.76
N LEU A 81 2.16 -12.27 -16.47
CA LEU A 81 2.87 -13.43 -15.92
C LEU A 81 4.38 -13.34 -16.18
N TYR A 82 5.04 -12.34 -15.59
CA TYR A 82 6.49 -12.15 -15.73
C TYR A 82 7.26 -12.89 -14.62
N GLN A 83 8.28 -13.66 -15.00
CA GLN A 83 9.13 -14.38 -14.05
C GLN A 83 10.13 -13.47 -13.35
N ALA A 84 10.35 -13.68 -12.05
CA ALA A 84 11.20 -12.82 -11.23
C ALA A 84 12.67 -12.81 -11.64
N GLU A 85 13.18 -13.93 -12.15
CA GLU A 85 14.58 -14.08 -12.57
C GLU A 85 14.89 -13.44 -13.93
N GLU A 86 13.89 -13.20 -14.77
CA GLU A 86 14.06 -12.63 -16.12
C GLU A 86 14.20 -11.11 -16.14
N TYR A 87 13.66 -10.42 -15.11
CA TYR A 87 13.48 -8.98 -15.15
C TYR A 87 14.09 -8.31 -13.92
N ASP A 88 15.06 -7.42 -14.16
CA ASP A 88 15.57 -6.57 -13.10
C ASP A 88 14.50 -5.60 -12.57
N TYR A 89 14.77 -5.04 -11.39
CA TYR A 89 13.88 -4.10 -10.71
C TYR A 89 13.58 -2.83 -11.54
N PHE A 90 14.43 -2.37 -12.45
CA PHE A 90 14.20 -1.14 -13.22
C PHE A 90 13.50 -1.39 -14.57
N SER A 91 13.36 -2.66 -14.96
CA SER A 91 12.65 -3.08 -16.17
C SER A 91 11.22 -2.53 -16.25
N SER A 92 10.69 -2.43 -17.47
CA SER A 92 9.29 -1.99 -17.67
C SER A 92 8.28 -3.00 -17.12
N GLN A 93 8.63 -4.28 -17.15
CA GLN A 93 7.85 -5.42 -16.67
C GLN A 93 7.74 -5.38 -15.15
N ALA A 94 8.86 -5.25 -14.45
CA ALA A 94 8.89 -5.13 -12.99
C ALA A 94 8.17 -3.87 -12.49
N ARG A 95 8.13 -2.79 -13.28
CA ARG A 95 7.34 -1.59 -12.96
C ARG A 95 5.84 -1.79 -13.19
N ALA A 96 5.45 -2.50 -14.26
CA ALA A 96 4.05 -2.72 -14.60
C ALA A 96 3.31 -3.57 -13.54
N VAL A 97 3.97 -4.57 -12.96
CA VAL A 97 3.37 -5.50 -11.99
C VAL A 97 3.06 -4.85 -10.62
N ARG A 98 3.74 -3.76 -10.24
CA ARG A 98 3.63 -3.18 -8.88
C ARG A 98 2.26 -2.61 -8.56
N SER A 99 1.64 -2.02 -9.58
CA SER A 99 0.32 -1.39 -9.48
C SER A 99 -0.77 -2.23 -10.16
N ALA A 100 -0.42 -3.34 -10.80
CA ALA A 100 -1.37 -4.18 -11.52
C ALA A 100 -2.46 -4.78 -10.60
N PRO A 101 -2.18 -5.24 -9.37
CA PRO A 101 -3.21 -5.78 -8.48
C PRO A 101 -4.33 -4.76 -8.15
N TRP A 102 -3.99 -3.46 -8.05
CA TRP A 102 -5.00 -2.42 -7.81
C TRP A 102 -6.01 -2.27 -8.95
N GLN A 103 -5.76 -2.79 -10.15
CA GLN A 103 -6.64 -2.58 -11.31
C GLN A 103 -8.04 -3.15 -11.09
N LEU A 104 -8.19 -4.30 -10.41
CA LEU A 104 -9.51 -4.84 -10.07
C LEU A 104 -10.28 -3.88 -9.17
N PHE A 105 -9.62 -3.34 -8.14
CA PHE A 105 -10.24 -2.46 -7.15
C PHE A 105 -10.56 -1.08 -7.72
N TYR A 106 -9.71 -0.52 -8.58
CA TYR A 106 -10.07 0.67 -9.36
C TYR A 106 -11.26 0.41 -10.28
N PHE A 107 -11.30 -0.76 -10.93
CA PHE A 107 -12.40 -1.10 -11.81
C PHE A 107 -13.71 -1.21 -11.01
N LEU A 108 -13.71 -1.98 -9.93
CA LEU A 108 -14.85 -2.12 -9.01
C LEU A 108 -15.30 -0.76 -8.47
N PHE A 109 -14.35 0.07 -8.00
CA PHE A 109 -14.62 1.43 -7.57
C PHE A 109 -15.37 2.22 -8.64
N TRP A 110 -14.91 2.21 -9.89
CA TRP A 110 -15.57 2.95 -10.97
C TRP A 110 -16.93 2.37 -11.37
N LEU A 111 -17.16 1.06 -11.25
CA LEU A 111 -18.50 0.48 -11.44
C LEU A 111 -19.51 1.11 -10.48
N PHE A 112 -19.15 1.24 -9.20
CA PHE A 112 -20.03 1.82 -8.19
C PHE A 112 -20.08 3.35 -8.22
N ALA A 113 -18.95 4.00 -8.52
CA ALA A 113 -18.84 5.46 -8.60
C ALA A 113 -19.57 6.07 -9.81
N CYS A 114 -19.79 5.28 -10.87
CA CYS A 114 -20.53 5.66 -12.09
C CYS A 114 -21.91 4.99 -12.17
N GLY A 115 -22.39 4.39 -11.09
CA GLY A 115 -23.69 3.73 -11.03
C GLY A 115 -24.68 4.41 -10.09
N SER A 116 -25.89 3.84 -10.05
CA SER A 116 -26.96 4.25 -9.14
C SER A 116 -28.00 3.14 -9.01
N PHE A 117 -28.81 3.19 -7.96
CA PHE A 117 -29.95 2.30 -7.81
C PHE A 117 -31.16 2.79 -8.62
N GLN A 118 -31.77 1.89 -9.39
CA GLN A 118 -33.10 2.05 -9.97
C GLN A 118 -34.05 1.06 -9.30
N GLY A 119 -34.75 1.52 -8.26
CA GLY A 119 -35.49 0.63 -7.37
C GLY A 119 -34.51 -0.30 -6.64
N THR A 120 -34.66 -1.60 -6.83
CA THR A 120 -33.82 -2.64 -6.20
C THR A 120 -32.62 -3.07 -7.06
N VAL A 121 -32.50 -2.56 -8.29
CA VAL A 121 -31.45 -2.96 -9.23
C VAL A 121 -30.35 -1.91 -9.25
N PHE A 122 -29.08 -2.33 -9.11
CA PHE A 122 -27.94 -1.44 -9.28
C PHE A 122 -27.49 -1.42 -10.75
N LEU A 123 -27.40 -0.22 -11.32
CA LEU A 123 -27.01 -0.01 -12.72
C LEU A 123 -25.78 0.88 -12.80
N ALA A 124 -24.70 0.40 -13.43
CA ALA A 124 -23.52 1.18 -13.75
C ALA A 124 -23.54 1.66 -15.21
N ASP A 125 -23.27 2.95 -15.45
CA ASP A 125 -23.18 3.52 -16.80
C ASP A 125 -21.89 3.05 -17.50
N THR A 126 -22.02 2.20 -18.52
CA THR A 126 -20.86 1.58 -19.19
C THR A 126 -20.03 2.60 -19.96
N ALA A 127 -20.64 3.66 -20.50
CA ALA A 127 -19.93 4.70 -21.23
C ALA A 127 -19.08 5.56 -20.29
N GLN A 128 -19.62 5.92 -19.12
CA GLN A 128 -18.89 6.64 -18.09
C GLN A 128 -17.74 5.81 -17.51
N VAL A 129 -18.00 4.53 -17.19
CA VAL A 129 -16.97 3.60 -16.72
C VAL A 129 -15.84 3.51 -17.75
N ARG A 130 -16.14 3.28 -19.03
CA ARG A 130 -15.13 3.17 -20.09
C ARG A 130 -14.33 4.45 -20.32
N LYS A 131 -14.93 5.62 -20.06
CA LYS A 131 -14.27 6.92 -20.21
C LYS A 131 -13.23 7.17 -19.11
N ILE A 132 -13.54 6.77 -17.88
CA ILE A 132 -12.74 7.12 -16.70
C ILE A 132 -11.80 5.98 -16.30
N ASN A 133 -12.24 4.73 -16.39
CA ASN A 133 -11.47 3.57 -16.00
C ASN A 133 -10.30 3.31 -16.97
N LYS A 134 -9.10 3.12 -16.42
CA LYS A 134 -7.88 2.74 -17.16
C LYS A 134 -7.48 1.28 -16.96
N ALA A 135 -8.21 0.51 -16.16
CA ALA A 135 -7.94 -0.92 -16.02
C ALA A 135 -8.11 -1.62 -17.38
N LYS A 136 -7.18 -2.52 -17.69
CA LYS A 136 -7.21 -3.31 -18.92
C LYS A 136 -7.94 -4.63 -18.67
N ARG A 137 -8.35 -5.32 -19.75
CA ARG A 137 -8.94 -6.67 -19.67
C ARG A 137 -10.15 -6.74 -18.72
N THR A 138 -11.01 -5.71 -18.75
CA THR A 138 -12.19 -5.60 -17.86
C THR A 138 -13.14 -6.79 -17.97
N ASN A 139 -13.16 -7.50 -19.10
CA ASN A 139 -13.94 -8.72 -19.26
C ASN A 139 -13.45 -9.85 -18.32
N PHE A 140 -12.13 -10.02 -18.16
CA PHE A 140 -11.56 -10.98 -17.22
C PHE A 140 -11.84 -10.57 -15.77
N LEU A 141 -11.80 -9.26 -15.48
CA LEU A 141 -12.10 -8.76 -14.15
C LEU A 141 -13.58 -8.99 -13.78
N LEU A 142 -14.52 -8.75 -14.69
CA LEU A 142 -15.94 -9.06 -14.48
C LEU A 142 -16.16 -10.57 -14.29
N GLU A 143 -15.53 -11.40 -15.13
CA GLU A 143 -15.63 -12.85 -15.01
C GLU A 143 -15.06 -13.35 -13.67
N ALA A 144 -13.93 -12.81 -13.22
CA ALA A 144 -13.35 -13.12 -11.92
C ALA A 144 -14.27 -12.68 -10.76
N LEU A 145 -14.94 -11.53 -10.86
CA LEU A 145 -15.90 -11.07 -9.84
C LEU A 145 -17.08 -12.04 -9.65
N CYS A 146 -17.45 -12.82 -10.67
CA CYS A 146 -18.49 -13.84 -10.54
C CYS A 146 -18.10 -14.96 -9.56
N ASP A 147 -16.80 -15.31 -9.45
CA ASP A 147 -16.31 -16.29 -8.47
C ASP A 147 -16.52 -15.80 -7.02
N TYR A 148 -16.81 -14.52 -6.82
CA TYR A 148 -17.04 -13.88 -5.53
C TYR A 148 -18.50 -13.46 -5.31
N GLY A 149 -19.46 -14.04 -6.05
CA GLY A 149 -20.90 -13.84 -5.81
C GLY A 149 -21.54 -12.67 -6.56
N PHE A 150 -20.78 -11.87 -7.32
CA PHE A 150 -21.38 -10.85 -8.18
C PHE A 150 -22.07 -11.48 -9.39
N VAL A 151 -23.24 -10.95 -9.74
CA VAL A 151 -23.99 -11.34 -10.94
C VAL A 151 -24.13 -10.13 -11.86
N PHE A 152 -23.80 -10.32 -13.14
CA PHE A 152 -23.79 -9.24 -14.12
C PHE A 152 -24.83 -9.45 -15.23
N GLY A 153 -25.60 -8.40 -15.51
CA GLY A 153 -26.60 -8.34 -16.58
C GLY A 153 -26.42 -7.13 -17.50
N GLY A 154 -27.29 -6.98 -18.50
CA GLY A 154 -27.29 -5.81 -19.41
C GLY A 154 -26.17 -5.75 -20.46
N ILE A 155 -25.17 -6.63 -20.39
CA ILE A 155 -24.06 -6.73 -21.36
C ILE A 155 -23.87 -8.17 -21.86
N LYS A 156 -23.22 -8.32 -23.02
CA LYS A 156 -22.88 -9.62 -23.65
C LYS A 156 -21.40 -9.95 -23.42
N LYS A 157 -21.11 -11.21 -23.05
CA LYS A 157 -19.74 -11.75 -22.90
C LYS A 157 -18.81 -10.85 -22.06
N TYR A 158 -19.35 -10.23 -21.01
CA TYR A 158 -18.61 -9.31 -20.13
C TYR A 158 -17.96 -8.11 -20.86
N GLN A 159 -18.50 -7.71 -22.02
CA GLN A 159 -18.02 -6.56 -22.77
C GLN A 159 -18.85 -5.32 -22.46
N LEU A 160 -18.26 -4.36 -21.74
CA LEU A 160 -18.93 -3.08 -21.40
C LEU A 160 -19.42 -2.29 -22.62
N SER A 161 -18.83 -2.48 -23.80
CA SER A 161 -19.25 -1.80 -25.03
C SER A 161 -20.53 -2.39 -25.67
N SER A 162 -21.04 -3.51 -25.17
CA SER A 162 -22.18 -4.22 -25.77
C SER A 162 -23.55 -3.80 -25.22
N GLY A 163 -23.58 -2.93 -24.20
CA GLY A 163 -24.79 -2.37 -23.60
C GLY A 163 -24.51 -0.99 -23.01
N ASN A 164 -25.57 -0.22 -22.75
CA ASN A 164 -25.46 1.14 -22.18
C ASN A 164 -25.33 1.13 -20.65
N TYR A 165 -25.75 0.05 -20.02
CA TYR A 165 -25.69 -0.14 -18.59
C TYR A 165 -25.22 -1.57 -18.28
N LEU A 166 -24.53 -1.71 -17.15
CA LEU A 166 -24.20 -2.98 -16.53
C LEU A 166 -25.11 -3.14 -15.31
N GLU A 167 -25.95 -4.15 -15.32
CA GLU A 167 -26.71 -4.54 -14.12
C GLU A 167 -25.79 -5.32 -13.20
N ILE A 168 -25.80 -4.99 -11.91
CA ILE A 168 -25.00 -5.66 -10.89
C ILE A 168 -25.95 -6.12 -9.78
N ASP A 169 -25.95 -7.42 -9.48
CA ASP A 169 -26.60 -7.99 -8.30
C ASP A 169 -25.58 -8.72 -7.42
N TYR A 170 -25.92 -8.88 -6.14
CA TYR A 170 -25.20 -9.70 -5.17
C TYR A 170 -26.24 -10.46 -4.35
N PRO A 171 -26.69 -11.64 -4.83
CA PRO A 171 -27.90 -12.30 -4.33
C PRO A 171 -27.85 -12.66 -2.84
N ASP A 172 -26.69 -13.05 -2.34
CA ASP A 172 -26.53 -13.55 -0.97
C ASP A 172 -26.68 -12.42 0.08
N ASN A 173 -26.25 -11.21 -0.26
CA ASN A 173 -26.36 -10.03 0.59
C ASN A 173 -26.42 -8.72 -0.22
N ARG A 174 -27.62 -8.24 -0.52
CA ARG A 174 -27.80 -7.00 -1.30
C ARG A 174 -27.23 -5.73 -0.65
N ASN A 175 -27.00 -5.74 0.67
CA ASN A 175 -26.39 -4.60 1.35
C ASN A 175 -24.93 -4.38 0.90
N VAL A 176 -24.26 -5.42 0.37
CA VAL A 176 -22.92 -5.29 -0.23
C VAL A 176 -22.90 -4.21 -1.31
N LEU A 177 -23.90 -4.20 -2.20
CA LEU A 177 -23.98 -3.20 -3.27
C LEU A 177 -24.16 -1.79 -2.72
N ALA A 178 -24.99 -1.65 -1.68
CA ALA A 178 -25.26 -0.35 -1.08
C ALA A 178 -24.05 0.21 -0.34
N VAL A 179 -23.32 -0.64 0.39
CA VAL A 179 -22.08 -0.25 1.08
C VAL A 179 -20.98 0.12 0.06
N LEU A 180 -20.76 -0.70 -0.97
CA LEU A 180 -19.82 -0.40 -2.05
C LEU A 180 -20.15 0.92 -2.74
N PHE A 181 -21.44 1.15 -3.04
CA PHE A 181 -21.92 2.40 -3.61
C PHE A 181 -21.65 3.60 -2.70
N ALA A 182 -22.05 3.53 -1.42
CA ALA A 182 -21.89 4.63 -0.47
C ALA A 182 -20.41 5.02 -0.28
N VAL A 183 -19.53 4.03 -0.08
CA VAL A 183 -18.08 4.27 0.05
C VAL A 183 -17.50 4.82 -1.26
N ALA A 184 -17.87 4.27 -2.41
CA ALA A 184 -17.38 4.76 -3.71
C ALA A 184 -17.81 6.21 -3.98
N GLN A 185 -19.06 6.58 -3.67
CA GLN A 185 -19.52 7.96 -3.82
C GLN A 185 -18.75 8.91 -2.91
N LYS A 186 -18.54 8.54 -1.64
CA LYS A 186 -17.75 9.38 -0.72
C LYS A 186 -16.32 9.56 -1.21
N VAL A 187 -15.64 8.50 -1.60
CA VAL A 187 -14.26 8.56 -2.12
C VAL A 187 -14.17 9.43 -3.38
N LYS A 188 -15.11 9.27 -4.32
CA LYS A 188 -15.18 10.10 -5.55
C LYS A 188 -15.33 11.60 -5.21
N ASN A 189 -16.21 11.93 -4.28
CA ASN A 189 -16.58 13.31 -3.98
C ASN A 189 -15.62 14.02 -3.00
N THR A 190 -14.80 13.26 -2.27
CA THR A 190 -13.84 13.80 -1.30
C THR A 190 -12.41 13.59 -1.77
N GLN A 191 -11.91 12.35 -1.71
CA GLN A 191 -10.50 12.01 -1.93
C GLN A 191 -10.05 12.23 -3.38
N LEU A 192 -10.96 12.12 -4.36
CA LEU A 192 -10.61 12.24 -5.78
C LEU A 192 -11.03 13.57 -6.43
N LYS A 193 -11.73 14.46 -5.71
CA LYS A 193 -12.35 15.67 -6.28
C LYS A 193 -11.38 16.52 -7.12
N ASP A 194 -10.15 16.71 -6.63
CA ASP A 194 -9.12 17.54 -7.26
C ASP A 194 -7.90 16.74 -7.75
N VAL A 195 -8.02 15.41 -7.82
CA VAL A 195 -6.91 14.52 -8.20
C VAL A 195 -6.81 14.43 -9.72
N LYS A 196 -5.68 14.86 -10.30
CA LYS A 196 -5.45 14.78 -11.76
C LYS A 196 -5.13 13.37 -12.25
N ASN A 197 -4.40 12.60 -11.44
CA ASN A 197 -4.01 11.23 -11.77
C ASN A 197 -4.51 10.26 -10.71
N TYR A 198 -5.70 9.70 -10.94
CA TYR A 198 -6.33 8.73 -10.05
C TYR A 198 -5.53 7.43 -9.89
N TYR A 199 -4.55 7.15 -10.75
CA TYR A 199 -3.81 5.90 -10.78
C TYR A 199 -2.36 6.06 -10.26
N SER A 200 -2.04 7.17 -9.60
CA SER A 200 -0.75 7.30 -8.93
C SER A 200 -0.70 6.45 -7.65
N ASN A 201 0.51 6.12 -7.20
CA ASN A 201 0.72 5.44 -5.92
C ASN A 201 0.10 6.25 -4.77
N MET A 202 0.32 7.57 -4.75
CA MET A 202 -0.29 8.44 -3.73
C MET A 202 -1.82 8.38 -3.72
N ALA A 203 -2.46 8.32 -4.90
CA ALA A 203 -3.90 8.17 -4.99
C ALA A 203 -4.34 6.80 -4.47
N ALA A 204 -3.65 5.71 -4.85
CA ALA A 204 -3.96 4.36 -4.37
C ALA A 204 -3.82 4.22 -2.86
N PHE A 205 -2.69 4.65 -2.29
CA PHE A 205 -2.41 4.54 -0.86
C PHE A 205 -3.37 5.37 0.01
N SER A 206 -3.84 6.51 -0.50
CA SER A 206 -4.80 7.34 0.22
C SER A 206 -6.25 6.88 0.03
N ASN A 207 -6.56 6.10 -1.01
CA ASN A 207 -7.94 5.78 -1.39
C ASN A 207 -8.57 4.77 -0.42
N ALA A 208 -9.61 5.22 0.28
CA ALA A 208 -10.29 4.43 1.29
C ALA A 208 -11.09 3.26 0.72
N PHE A 209 -11.51 3.31 -0.54
CA PHE A 209 -12.14 2.17 -1.20
C PHE A 209 -11.08 1.11 -1.50
N ILE A 210 -9.93 1.48 -2.08
CA ILE A 210 -8.89 0.52 -2.48
C ILE A 210 -8.21 -0.13 -1.28
N GLY A 211 -7.92 0.64 -0.23
CA GLY A 211 -7.41 0.10 1.03
C GLY A 211 -8.49 -0.49 1.95
N TRP A 212 -9.77 -0.41 1.54
CA TRP A 212 -10.94 -0.74 2.35
C TRP A 212 -10.87 -0.19 3.80
N ASN A 213 -10.57 1.10 3.91
CA ASN A 213 -10.28 1.74 5.18
C ASN A 213 -11.55 2.18 5.90
N HIS A 214 -11.85 1.51 7.02
CA HIS A 214 -13.04 1.75 7.83
C HIS A 214 -13.18 3.19 8.35
N LYS A 215 -12.08 3.95 8.50
CA LYS A 215 -12.12 5.36 8.92
C LYS A 215 -12.93 6.25 7.96
N ILE A 216 -13.18 5.79 6.73
CA ILE A 216 -14.07 6.47 5.78
C ILE A 216 -15.50 6.60 6.31
N LEU A 217 -15.92 5.72 7.22
CA LEU A 217 -17.26 5.67 7.77
C LEU A 217 -17.48 6.60 8.96
N ALA A 218 -16.40 7.08 9.60
CA ALA A 218 -16.48 7.84 10.85
C ALA A 218 -17.06 9.25 10.69
N GLU A 219 -16.94 9.83 9.49
CA GLU A 219 -17.36 11.21 9.22
C GLU A 219 -18.55 11.27 8.24
N ASP A 220 -19.16 12.43 8.08
CA ASP A 220 -20.23 12.70 7.11
C ASP A 220 -19.82 12.40 5.64
N LEU A 221 -20.77 12.42 4.70
CA LEU A 221 -20.49 12.05 3.30
C LEU A 221 -19.64 13.07 2.52
N HIS A 222 -19.33 14.22 3.10
CA HIS A 222 -18.69 15.36 2.45
C HIS A 222 -17.30 15.68 2.99
N THR A 223 -16.92 15.14 4.15
CA THR A 223 -15.56 15.25 4.71
C THR A 223 -14.81 13.92 4.67
N CYS A 224 -13.48 13.98 4.56
CA CYS A 224 -12.65 12.78 4.63
C CYS A 224 -11.24 13.12 5.10
N ASN A 225 -10.88 12.66 6.31
CA ASN A 225 -9.54 12.76 6.86
C ASN A 225 -8.71 11.46 6.75
N VAL A 226 -9.23 10.44 6.07
CA VAL A 226 -8.52 9.16 5.84
C VAL A 226 -7.16 9.41 5.21
N ALA A 227 -6.14 8.69 5.69
CA ALA A 227 -4.77 8.84 5.22
C ALA A 227 -4.20 10.27 5.38
N GLY A 228 -4.71 11.02 6.37
CA GLY A 228 -4.18 12.30 6.83
C GLY A 228 -3.00 12.13 7.79
N GLY A 229 -2.01 13.03 7.74
CA GLY A 229 -0.87 12.98 8.66
C GLY A 229 -0.11 11.65 8.62
N CYS A 230 0.15 11.07 9.80
CA CYS A 230 0.82 9.78 9.96
C CYS A 230 -0.04 8.56 9.60
N ASP A 231 -1.37 8.70 9.55
CA ASP A 231 -2.29 7.62 9.19
C ASP A 231 -2.05 7.11 7.75
N TYR A 232 -1.43 7.94 6.91
CA TYR A 232 -0.97 7.52 5.58
C TYR A 232 -0.06 6.28 5.61
N VAL A 233 0.66 6.05 6.73
CA VAL A 233 1.47 4.85 6.99
C VAL A 233 0.84 3.98 8.07
N ALA A 234 0.37 4.56 9.17
CA ALA A 234 -0.16 3.79 10.31
C ALA A 234 -1.31 2.86 9.91
N ASP A 235 -2.18 3.29 8.99
CA ASP A 235 -3.32 2.49 8.52
C ASP A 235 -2.90 1.23 7.77
N LYS A 236 -1.63 1.12 7.37
CA LYS A 236 -1.08 -0.05 6.66
C LYS A 236 -0.36 -1.03 7.58
N MET A 237 -0.26 -0.72 8.87
CA MET A 237 0.43 -1.54 9.85
C MET A 237 -0.59 -2.42 10.55
N HIS A 238 -0.30 -3.72 10.63
CA HIS A 238 -1.18 -4.71 11.25
C HIS A 238 -0.84 -4.96 12.73
N ASP A 239 0.39 -4.65 13.13
CA ASP A 239 0.79 -4.68 14.53
C ASP A 239 0.38 -3.40 15.27
N LYS A 240 -0.07 -3.55 16.52
CA LYS A 240 -0.52 -2.42 17.34
C LYS A 240 0.65 -1.54 17.78
N ALA A 241 1.78 -2.12 18.15
CA ALA A 241 2.97 -1.37 18.56
C ALA A 241 3.53 -0.56 17.39
N ASP A 242 3.48 -1.10 16.16
CA ASP A 242 3.83 -0.36 14.94
C ASP A 242 2.97 0.90 14.74
N ARG A 243 1.66 0.79 14.95
CA ARG A 243 0.75 1.96 14.86
C ARG A 243 1.06 2.99 15.95
N GLU A 244 1.33 2.52 17.17
CA GLU A 244 1.65 3.39 18.32
C GLU A 244 2.98 4.13 18.14
N VAL A 245 4.05 3.45 17.68
CA VAL A 245 5.34 4.10 17.45
C VAL A 245 5.28 5.11 16.31
N VAL A 246 4.48 4.86 15.26
CA VAL A 246 4.22 5.82 14.18
C VAL A 246 3.57 7.09 14.72
N GLY A 247 2.53 6.95 15.55
CA GLY A 247 1.84 8.08 16.18
C GLY A 247 2.77 8.88 17.11
N ALA A 248 3.52 8.19 17.98
CA ALA A 248 4.43 8.83 18.92
C ALA A 248 5.55 9.63 18.22
N LEU A 249 6.16 9.06 17.17
CA LEU A 249 7.17 9.77 16.39
C LEU A 249 6.59 10.97 15.62
N ASP A 250 5.38 10.83 15.05
CA ASP A 250 4.70 11.94 14.36
C ASP A 250 4.46 13.10 15.32
N GLU A 251 3.91 12.83 16.51
CA GLU A 251 3.62 13.84 17.53
C GLU A 251 4.90 14.57 17.97
N ILE A 252 5.97 13.85 18.29
CA ILE A 252 7.24 14.44 18.72
C ILE A 252 7.85 15.29 17.59
N LEU A 253 7.95 14.75 16.38
CA LEU A 253 8.61 15.44 15.27
C LEU A 253 7.82 16.69 14.85
N THR A 254 6.50 16.60 14.79
CA THR A 254 5.65 17.76 14.47
C THR A 254 5.62 18.79 15.60
N GLY A 255 5.67 18.35 16.87
CA GLY A 255 5.83 19.21 18.04
C GLY A 255 7.13 20.02 18.01
N TYR A 256 8.20 19.47 17.44
CA TYR A 256 9.45 20.20 17.15
C TYR A 256 9.43 21.04 15.86
N GLY A 257 8.26 21.17 15.22
CA GLY A 257 8.08 21.99 14.02
C GLY A 257 8.50 21.33 12.72
N ALA A 258 8.67 20.01 12.68
CA ALA A 258 8.96 19.32 11.43
C ALA A 258 7.77 19.41 10.45
N VAL A 259 8.07 19.74 9.20
CA VAL A 259 7.07 19.75 8.13
C VAL A 259 6.93 18.35 7.54
N ARG A 260 5.70 17.85 7.47
CA ARG A 260 5.38 16.53 6.90
C ARG A 260 5.12 16.61 5.39
N ARG A 261 5.55 15.59 4.66
CA ARG A 261 5.17 15.36 3.26
C ARG A 261 4.99 13.87 2.99
N LYS A 262 4.06 13.53 2.10
CA LYS A 262 3.89 12.16 1.61
C LYS A 262 5.04 11.79 0.66
N GLY A 263 5.51 10.55 0.76
CA GLY A 263 6.28 9.87 -0.26
C GLY A 263 5.55 8.61 -0.70
N ASP A 264 5.61 8.30 -1.99
CA ASP A 264 4.79 7.32 -2.66
C ASP A 264 5.63 6.35 -3.50
N ALA A 265 6.64 5.78 -2.83
CA ALA A 265 7.48 4.73 -3.41
C ALA A 265 6.61 3.55 -3.86
N ASN A 266 7.15 2.70 -4.73
CA ASN A 266 6.35 1.58 -5.23
C ASN A 266 6.09 0.54 -4.15
N GLU A 267 7.00 0.45 -3.21
CA GLU A 267 7.05 -0.51 -2.10
C GLU A 267 5.98 -0.23 -1.04
N GLY A 268 5.53 1.03 -0.94
CA GLY A 268 4.49 1.45 -0.01
C GLY A 268 4.53 2.95 0.30
N PRO A 269 3.57 3.43 1.10
CA PRO A 269 3.51 4.82 1.52
C PRO A 269 4.63 5.18 2.50
N SER A 270 5.03 6.45 2.50
CA SER A 270 5.91 7.02 3.52
C SER A 270 5.45 8.41 3.94
N VAL A 271 5.68 8.75 5.21
CA VAL A 271 5.58 10.11 5.74
C VAL A 271 6.98 10.59 6.04
N ARG A 272 7.36 11.66 5.36
CA ARG A 272 8.69 12.26 5.39
C ARG A 272 8.66 13.54 6.21
N TYR A 273 9.59 13.67 7.15
CA TYR A 273 9.69 14.80 8.06
C TYR A 273 10.91 15.65 7.71
N PHE A 274 10.68 16.95 7.60
CA PHE A 274 11.69 17.96 7.30
C PHE A 274 11.80 18.90 8.50
N CYS A 275 12.83 18.72 9.31
CA CYS A 275 13.09 19.53 10.50
C CYS A 275 13.71 20.89 10.15
N ARG A 276 14.13 21.08 8.89
CA ARG A 276 14.73 22.31 8.37
C ARG A 276 14.29 22.56 6.93
N LYS A 277 14.54 23.77 6.41
CA LYS A 277 14.40 24.08 4.98
C LYS A 277 15.47 23.32 4.19
N SER A 278 15.15 22.10 3.77
CA SER A 278 16.00 21.18 3.01
C SER A 278 15.17 20.48 1.94
N SER A 279 15.80 20.11 0.83
CA SER A 279 15.17 19.28 -0.21
C SER A 279 15.10 17.80 0.18
N ALA A 280 16.00 17.35 1.06
CA ALA A 280 16.00 15.99 1.60
C ALA A 280 15.36 15.98 2.98
N TYR A 281 14.55 14.95 3.24
CA TYR A 281 13.92 14.71 4.54
C TYR A 281 14.96 14.26 5.57
N ASP A 282 14.70 14.55 6.84
CA ASP A 282 15.55 14.15 7.96
C ASP A 282 15.12 12.76 8.48
N TYR A 283 13.82 12.53 8.57
CA TYR A 283 13.21 11.25 8.97
C TYR A 283 12.19 10.81 7.92
N ALA A 284 12.00 9.49 7.79
CA ALA A 284 10.83 8.96 7.11
C ALA A 284 10.31 7.74 7.85
N LEU A 285 9.00 7.71 8.12
CA LEU A 285 8.29 6.48 8.44
C LEU A 285 7.76 5.91 7.13
N ALA A 286 8.12 4.68 6.80
CA ALA A 286 7.78 4.04 5.54
C ALA A 286 7.21 2.64 5.78
N SER A 287 6.14 2.31 5.07
CA SER A 287 5.78 0.92 4.79
C SER A 287 6.59 0.48 3.57
N ASP A 288 7.52 -0.46 3.77
CA ASP A 288 8.30 -1.06 2.68
C ASP A 288 7.85 -2.52 2.54
N MET A 289 7.08 -2.79 1.48
CA MET A 289 6.48 -4.10 1.20
C MET A 289 5.64 -4.63 2.38
N GLY A 290 4.96 -3.75 3.11
CA GLY A 290 4.11 -4.08 4.26
C GLY A 290 4.83 -4.08 5.61
N ASN A 291 6.12 -3.76 5.67
CA ASN A 291 6.87 -3.71 6.93
C ASN A 291 7.19 -2.25 7.32
N LEU A 292 7.06 -1.92 8.61
CA LEU A 292 7.41 -0.60 9.12
C LEU A 292 8.93 -0.40 9.15
N TYR A 293 9.38 0.72 8.60
CA TYR A 293 10.74 1.22 8.77
C TYR A 293 10.75 2.70 9.15
N LEU A 294 11.66 3.04 10.06
CA LEU A 294 12.14 4.39 10.28
C LEU A 294 13.46 4.57 9.53
N GLU A 295 13.48 5.52 8.59
CA GLU A 295 14.70 5.96 7.95
C GLU A 295 15.25 7.21 8.63
N LEU A 296 16.56 7.21 8.90
CA LEU A 296 17.30 8.29 9.57
C LEU A 296 18.37 8.85 8.63
N ARG A 297 18.28 10.14 8.31
CA ARG A 297 19.27 10.82 7.47
C ARG A 297 20.48 11.31 8.27
N ILE A 298 21.19 10.37 8.90
CA ILE A 298 22.46 10.65 9.57
C ILE A 298 23.54 10.90 8.50
N ARG A 299 24.14 12.09 8.51
CA ARG A 299 25.12 12.52 7.49
C ARG A 299 26.56 12.29 7.91
N ASN A 300 26.81 12.29 9.22
CA ASN A 300 28.12 12.04 9.81
C ASN A 300 27.99 10.96 10.89
N ALA A 301 28.00 9.70 10.45
CA ALA A 301 27.87 8.54 11.32
C ALA A 301 29.04 8.39 12.30
N GLN A 302 30.23 8.89 11.94
CA GLN A 302 31.42 8.83 12.81
C GLN A 302 31.18 9.54 14.15
N LYS A 303 30.44 10.66 14.14
CA LYS A 303 30.08 11.41 15.37
C LYS A 303 29.09 10.68 16.28
N CYS A 304 28.43 9.64 15.77
CA CYS A 304 27.47 8.87 16.54
C CYS A 304 28.12 7.69 17.28
N LEU A 305 29.34 7.27 16.91
CA LEU A 305 29.91 6.00 17.34
C LEU A 305 30.13 5.92 18.85
N ASP A 306 30.59 7.00 19.48
CA ASP A 306 30.78 7.03 20.93
C ASP A 306 29.46 6.79 21.67
N TYR A 307 28.37 7.35 21.15
CA TYR A 307 27.03 7.19 21.72
C TYR A 307 26.45 5.78 21.49
N LEU A 308 26.92 5.03 20.48
CA LEU A 308 26.43 3.66 20.24
C LEU A 308 26.73 2.72 21.41
N GLY A 309 27.78 2.99 22.21
CA GLY A 309 28.07 2.21 23.42
C GLY A 309 27.01 2.33 24.53
N GLU A 310 26.17 3.36 24.48
CA GLU A 310 25.05 3.59 25.40
C GLU A 310 23.71 3.09 24.83
N CYS A 311 23.68 2.68 23.56
CA CYS A 311 22.46 2.28 22.87
C CYS A 311 22.18 0.78 23.01
N PRO A 312 20.90 0.37 22.92
CA PRO A 312 20.54 -1.03 22.76
C PRO A 312 21.19 -1.65 21.52
N GLU A 313 21.46 -2.95 21.58
CA GLU A 313 22.18 -3.69 20.53
C GLU A 313 21.55 -3.55 19.13
N ARG A 314 20.21 -3.48 19.04
CA ARG A 314 19.46 -3.26 17.80
C ARG A 314 19.79 -1.92 17.10
N ILE A 315 20.12 -0.89 17.87
CA ILE A 315 20.55 0.41 17.35
C ILE A 315 21.97 0.30 16.79
N ALA A 316 22.87 -0.35 17.52
CA ALA A 316 24.25 -0.56 17.09
C ALA A 316 24.31 -1.43 15.82
N GLU A 317 23.44 -2.42 15.68
CA GLU A 317 23.39 -3.32 14.52
C GLU A 317 23.14 -2.58 13.21
N MET A 318 22.29 -1.56 13.23
CA MET A 318 22.04 -0.68 12.08
C MET A 318 23.35 -0.04 11.53
N PHE A 319 24.33 0.21 12.39
CA PHE A 319 25.65 0.75 12.02
C PHE A 319 26.66 -0.34 11.61
N ARG A 320 26.40 -1.62 11.87
CA ARG A 320 27.27 -2.73 11.42
C ARG A 320 27.05 -3.09 9.96
N CYS A 321 25.87 -2.82 9.43
CA CYS A 321 25.57 -3.04 8.03
C CYS A 321 26.39 -2.11 7.12
N SER A 322 26.66 -2.56 5.90
CA SER A 322 27.18 -1.74 4.81
C SER A 322 26.46 -2.14 3.53
N ASP A 323 26.10 -1.17 2.70
CA ASP A 323 25.57 -1.46 1.37
C ASP A 323 26.68 -1.38 0.30
N THR A 324 26.36 -1.82 -0.92
CA THR A 324 27.28 -1.81 -2.08
C THR A 324 27.26 -0.50 -2.88
N GLY A 325 26.33 0.39 -2.55
CA GLY A 325 26.10 1.68 -3.17
C GLY A 325 25.49 1.66 -4.57
N CYS A 326 25.14 2.86 -5.03
CA CYS A 326 24.60 3.10 -6.36
C CYS A 326 25.71 3.33 -7.40
N GLN A 327 25.33 3.51 -8.66
CA GLN A 327 26.29 3.79 -9.73
C GLN A 327 27.17 5.02 -9.48
N ASN A 328 26.67 6.03 -8.76
CA ASN A 328 27.50 7.19 -8.40
C ASN A 328 28.67 6.79 -7.48
N ARG A 329 28.52 5.76 -6.64
CA ARG A 329 29.63 5.22 -5.83
C ARG A 329 30.65 4.51 -6.73
N ARG A 330 30.16 3.62 -7.60
CA ARG A 330 31.01 2.86 -8.55
C ARG A 330 31.81 3.80 -9.46
N ASN A 331 31.20 4.91 -9.85
CA ASN A 331 31.82 5.94 -10.68
C ASN A 331 32.68 6.95 -9.89
N GLY A 332 32.79 6.84 -8.56
CA GLY A 332 33.56 7.77 -7.72
C GLY A 332 32.98 9.18 -7.61
N THR A 333 31.72 9.41 -7.99
CA THR A 333 31.07 10.74 -8.05
C THR A 333 30.04 10.96 -6.94
N CYS A 334 29.87 10.00 -6.02
CA CYS A 334 28.86 10.07 -4.96
C CYS A 334 29.16 11.16 -3.92
N ARG A 335 28.24 12.13 -3.77
CA ARG A 335 28.32 13.23 -2.79
C ARG A 335 27.44 13.04 -1.54
N PHE A 336 26.62 11.99 -1.57
CA PHE A 336 25.60 11.72 -0.56
C PHE A 336 25.86 10.44 0.25
N GLY A 337 26.87 9.66 -0.12
CA GLY A 337 27.27 8.47 0.62
C GLY A 337 27.82 8.84 2.00
N VAL A 338 27.59 7.97 2.97
CA VAL A 338 28.09 8.09 4.34
C VAL A 338 29.10 6.98 4.56
N LYS A 339 30.33 7.36 4.91
CA LYS A 339 31.46 6.46 5.17
C LYS A 339 31.95 6.67 6.60
N TYR A 340 32.22 5.59 7.33
CA TYR A 340 32.74 5.60 8.69
C TYR A 340 33.45 4.27 9.00
N VAL A 341 34.16 4.20 10.13
CA VAL A 341 34.82 2.97 10.58
C VAL A 341 34.15 2.48 11.86
N PHE A 342 33.64 1.25 11.86
CA PHE A 342 33.02 0.64 13.03
C PHE A 342 33.45 -0.82 13.16
N GLY A 343 33.90 -1.22 14.35
CA GLY A 343 34.44 -2.57 14.57
C GLY A 343 35.69 -2.88 13.72
N GLN A 344 36.55 -1.90 13.48
CA GLN A 344 37.73 -1.98 12.60
C GLN A 344 37.42 -2.19 11.10
N GLU A 345 36.15 -2.20 10.71
CA GLU A 345 35.74 -2.30 9.32
C GLU A 345 35.24 -0.96 8.79
N GLU A 346 35.59 -0.66 7.55
CA GLU A 346 34.99 0.46 6.82
C GLU A 346 33.55 0.11 6.43
N LYS A 347 32.61 0.98 6.82
CA LYS A 347 31.20 0.87 6.48
C LYS A 347 30.81 1.98 5.52
N TRP A 348 29.87 1.67 4.63
CA TRP A 348 29.37 2.63 3.65
C TRP A 348 27.86 2.47 3.44
N HIS A 349 27.14 3.60 3.42
CA HIS A 349 25.71 3.64 3.12
C HIS A 349 25.33 4.69 2.06
N CYS A 350 24.36 4.36 1.23
CA CYS A 350 23.87 5.19 0.15
C CYS A 350 22.86 6.22 0.67
N GLY A 351 23.20 7.51 0.57
CA GLY A 351 22.27 8.61 0.87
C GLY A 351 21.58 9.23 -0.35
N CYS A 352 21.68 8.63 -1.54
CA CYS A 352 21.22 9.24 -2.80
C CYS A 352 19.69 9.21 -2.98
N CYS A 353 19.07 8.05 -2.78
CA CYS A 353 17.63 7.85 -3.03
C CYS A 353 16.82 7.78 -1.74
N GLY A 354 17.36 7.11 -0.71
CA GLY A 354 16.77 6.97 0.63
C GLY A 354 17.62 7.64 1.70
N ALA A 355 17.21 7.54 2.97
CA ALA A 355 18.10 7.83 4.09
C ALA A 355 19.07 6.65 4.28
N PRO A 356 20.33 6.90 4.72
CA PRO A 356 21.34 5.84 4.75
C PRO A 356 21.07 4.78 5.83
N PHE A 357 20.39 5.16 6.92
CA PHE A 357 20.14 4.30 8.05
C PHE A 357 18.66 3.95 8.12
N ARG A 358 18.36 2.67 8.31
CA ARG A 358 16.99 2.14 8.37
C ARG A 358 16.89 1.14 9.51
N ILE A 359 15.81 1.24 10.28
CA ILE A 359 15.51 0.31 11.37
C ILE A 359 14.01 0.10 11.47
N HIS A 360 13.58 -1.06 11.96
CA HIS A 360 12.21 -1.23 12.40
C HIS A 360 12.05 -0.52 13.76
N PRO A 361 11.23 0.55 13.85
CA PRO A 361 11.20 1.40 15.03
C PRO A 361 10.43 0.76 16.18
N VAL A 362 10.86 1.01 17.42
CA VAL A 362 10.12 0.67 18.63
C VAL A 362 10.02 1.89 19.55
N THR A 363 8.96 1.98 20.34
CA THR A 363 8.66 3.17 21.16
C THR A 363 9.77 3.47 22.18
N GLU A 364 10.36 2.44 22.81
CA GLU A 364 11.42 2.65 23.82
C GLU A 364 12.68 3.32 23.25
N ASP A 365 12.93 3.14 21.94
CA ASP A 365 14.16 3.58 21.29
C ASP A 365 14.06 4.99 20.68
N ILE A 366 12.87 5.62 20.74
CA ILE A 366 12.65 6.96 20.20
C ILE A 366 13.71 7.98 20.67
N PRO A 367 14.10 8.05 21.96
CA PRO A 367 15.14 8.97 22.41
C PRO A 367 16.49 8.76 21.67
N HIS A 368 16.84 7.50 21.36
CA HIS A 368 18.06 7.17 20.64
C HIS A 368 17.99 7.63 19.18
N TYR A 369 16.85 7.45 18.50
CA TYR A 369 16.68 7.93 17.12
C TYR A 369 16.88 9.45 17.01
N LEU A 370 16.30 10.19 17.96
CA LEU A 370 16.43 11.65 18.04
C LEU A 370 17.87 12.06 18.33
N LYS A 371 18.53 11.41 19.29
CA LYS A 371 19.91 11.72 19.68
C LYS A 371 20.92 11.43 18.56
N LEU A 372 20.79 10.30 17.88
CA LEU A 372 21.63 9.95 16.74
C LEU A 372 21.50 10.98 15.60
N MET A 373 20.29 11.43 15.33
CA MET A 373 20.06 12.48 14.34
C MET A 373 20.58 13.84 14.77
N GLU A 374 20.56 14.18 16.06
CA GLU A 374 21.19 15.39 16.61
C GLU A 374 22.72 15.37 16.38
N LEU A 375 23.38 14.29 16.80
CA LEU A 375 24.84 14.11 16.70
C LEU A 375 25.31 14.06 15.24
N GLY A 376 24.57 13.32 14.42
CA GLY A 376 24.93 13.00 13.03
C GLY A 376 24.48 14.01 11.98
N ASN A 377 23.78 15.09 12.36
CA ASN A 377 23.17 16.03 11.41
C ASN A 377 24.20 16.90 10.65
N LYS A 378 25.33 17.20 11.28
CA LYS A 378 26.35 18.10 10.72
C LYS A 378 27.39 17.26 9.97
N LYS A 379 27.51 17.51 8.66
CA LYS A 379 28.60 16.95 7.84
C LYS A 379 29.94 17.20 8.51
#